data_AF-A0A235G0E1-F1
#
_entry.id   AF-A0A235G0E1-F1
#
_cell.length_a   1.000
_cell.length_b   1.000
_cell.length_c   1.000
_cell.angle_alpha   90.00
_cell.angle_beta   90.00
_cell.angle_gamma   90.00
#
_symmetry.space_group_name_H-M   'P 1'
#
loop_
_entity.id
_entity.type
_entity.pdbx_description
1 polymer ?
#
loop_
_entity_poly.entity_id
_entity_poly.type
_entity_poly.pdbx_seq_one_letter_code
_entity_poly.pdbx_strand_id
1 'polypeptide(L)'
;MTLTDAWLRYMEVLRQKAPITAGAVHSPRTLSEREDAEQATAPWTAEIREFFSLHDGEKRPTGGEDFVGSVFPGFDLLCLDEVVARHRDSREHLHDTEDFGEDWGSIARQQPAGEIAHMFLSEYIPFAEHGCGDLLCVDTRGGQRQGCVREFGAEGADECDPESGSLAEYVDSVRISVESGIEHSGLLPTIEDGALVWDIDFSDNPVQVPEPEPIVIRLPFAVTSFQPSQIGPDDDLIDLDVVRRTVIDTARSLHPGSVIEGGESVFRRVPRQQGVAISWFLGIDRQAVTFVAVVTGIGDEVIVHELPEGGRRGF
;
A
#
# COMPACT_ATOMS: atom_id res chain seq x y z
N MET A 1 -2.94 21.08 0.70
CA MET A 1 -4.04 21.11 1.70
C MET A 1 -3.46 20.66 3.01
N THR A 2 -3.80 21.29 4.14
CA THR A 2 -3.33 20.81 5.46
C THR A 2 -4.20 19.64 5.93
N LEU A 3 -3.71 18.84 6.87
CA LEU A 3 -4.52 17.77 7.45
C LEU A 3 -5.71 18.35 8.22
N THR A 4 -5.52 19.45 8.96
CA THR A 4 -6.63 20.16 9.63
C THR A 4 -7.71 20.57 8.63
N ASP A 5 -7.34 21.12 7.47
CA ASP A 5 -8.31 21.49 6.43
C ASP A 5 -9.07 20.26 5.92
N ALA A 6 -8.36 19.17 5.63
CA ALA A 6 -8.97 17.91 5.16
C ALA A 6 -9.95 17.34 6.20
N TRP A 7 -9.51 17.26 7.46
CA TRP A 7 -10.31 16.76 8.58
C TRP A 7 -11.55 17.60 8.86
N LEU A 8 -11.41 18.94 8.94
CA LEU A 8 -12.55 19.82 9.20
C LEU A 8 -13.60 19.74 8.09
N ARG A 9 -13.15 19.65 6.82
CA ARG A 9 -14.05 19.44 5.68
C ARG A 9 -14.72 18.08 5.75
N TYR A 10 -14.01 17.04 6.15
CA TYR A 10 -14.60 15.72 6.31
C TYR A 10 -15.66 15.70 7.42
N MET A 11 -15.33 16.24 8.59
CA MET A 11 -16.26 16.35 9.72
C MET A 11 -17.48 17.21 9.39
N GLU A 12 -17.38 18.20 8.50
CA GLU A 12 -18.55 18.93 7.99
C GLU A 12 -19.46 18.02 7.16
N VAL A 13 -18.89 17.21 6.26
CA VAL A 13 -19.67 16.22 5.48
C VAL A 13 -20.33 15.21 6.41
N LEU A 14 -19.61 14.68 7.40
CA LEU A 14 -20.16 13.73 8.37
C LEU A 14 -21.27 14.38 9.21
N ARG A 15 -21.09 15.61 9.70
CA ARG A 15 -22.16 16.30 10.46
C ARG A 15 -23.44 16.50 9.64
N GLN A 16 -23.32 16.62 8.32
CA GLN A 16 -24.47 16.78 7.42
C GLN A 16 -25.12 15.43 7.04
N LYS A 17 -24.32 14.40 6.76
CA LYS A 17 -24.81 13.12 6.23
C LYS A 17 -24.93 12.02 7.28
N ALA A 18 -23.98 11.93 8.20
CA ALA A 18 -23.84 10.88 9.22
C ALA A 18 -23.66 11.50 10.62
N PRO A 19 -24.65 12.25 11.14
CA PRO A 19 -24.51 12.99 12.40
C PRO A 19 -24.25 12.10 13.62
N ILE A 20 -24.65 10.83 13.61
CA ILE A 20 -24.35 9.89 14.70
C ILE A 20 -22.86 9.56 14.71
N THR A 21 -22.29 9.20 13.55
CA THR A 21 -20.85 8.94 13.41
C THR A 21 -20.02 10.18 13.74
N ALA A 22 -20.43 11.34 13.23
CA ALA A 22 -19.77 12.60 13.56
C ALA A 22 -19.78 12.90 15.07
N GLY A 23 -20.87 12.54 15.76
CA GLY A 23 -21.01 12.72 17.21
C GLY A 23 -20.27 11.67 18.05
N ALA A 24 -19.82 10.56 17.44
CA ALA A 24 -19.04 9.53 18.11
C ALA A 24 -17.55 9.88 18.24
N VAL A 25 -17.05 10.79 17.39
CA VAL A 25 -15.65 11.26 17.44
C VAL A 25 -15.41 12.07 18.71
N HIS A 26 -14.43 11.67 19.50
CA HIS A 26 -14.09 12.33 20.75
C HIS A 26 -13.26 13.60 20.53
N SER A 27 -13.42 14.56 21.43
CA SER A 27 -12.57 15.76 21.46
C SER A 27 -11.11 15.39 21.75
N PRO A 28 -10.13 16.14 21.21
CA PRO A 28 -8.71 15.84 21.38
C PRO A 28 -8.28 15.90 22.85
N ARG A 29 -7.32 15.03 23.22
CA ARG A 29 -6.65 15.06 24.51
C ARG A 29 -5.68 16.24 24.62
N THR A 30 -5.16 16.45 25.84
CA THR A 30 -4.19 17.52 26.09
C THR A 30 -2.88 17.29 25.33
N LEU A 31 -2.07 18.35 25.16
CA LEU A 31 -0.75 18.22 24.54
C LEU A 31 0.15 17.22 25.29
N SER A 32 0.13 17.25 26.63
CA SER A 32 0.94 16.35 27.45
C SER A 32 0.61 14.88 27.20
N GLU A 33 -0.68 14.53 27.11
CA GLU A 33 -1.10 13.15 26.84
C GLU A 33 -0.69 12.67 25.44
N ARG A 34 -0.68 13.59 24.45
CA ARG A 34 -0.21 13.29 23.09
C ARG A 34 1.31 13.08 23.05
N GLU A 35 2.06 13.91 23.77
CA GLU A 35 3.51 13.75 23.91
C GLU A 35 3.87 12.44 24.61
N ASP A 36 3.10 12.04 25.63
CA ASP A 36 3.27 10.75 26.31
C ASP A 36 3.01 9.56 25.36
N ALA A 37 1.97 9.64 24.51
CA ALA A 37 1.66 8.62 23.50
C ALA A 37 2.73 8.53 22.40
N GLU A 38 3.24 9.67 21.91
CA GLU A 38 4.36 9.72 20.98
C GLU A 38 5.61 9.08 21.60
N GLN A 39 5.92 9.42 22.85
CA GLN A 39 7.08 8.90 23.56
C GLN A 39 6.99 7.38 23.81
N ALA A 40 5.78 6.85 23.96
CA ALA A 40 5.51 5.43 24.17
C ALA A 40 5.54 4.59 22.88
N THR A 41 5.42 5.22 21.71
CA THR A 41 5.35 4.54 20.40
C THR A 41 6.64 4.71 19.61
N ALA A 42 6.70 5.73 18.75
CA ALA A 42 7.87 6.16 17.99
C ALA A 42 7.73 7.64 17.63
N PRO A 43 8.80 8.33 17.18
CA PRO A 43 8.72 9.74 16.82
C PRO A 43 7.67 10.00 15.73
N TRP A 44 6.75 10.92 16.00
CA TRP A 44 5.66 11.23 15.09
C TRP A 44 6.11 12.26 14.03
N THR A 45 5.52 12.18 12.84
CA THR A 45 5.63 13.26 11.85
C THR A 45 4.82 14.47 12.32
N ALA A 46 5.01 15.63 11.69
CA ALA A 46 4.19 16.81 11.98
C ALA A 46 2.70 16.53 11.74
N GLU A 47 2.40 15.76 10.70
CA GLU A 47 1.04 15.42 10.29
C GLU A 47 0.35 14.49 11.30
N ILE A 48 1.04 13.49 11.88
CA ILE A 48 0.47 12.65 12.94
C ILE A 48 0.16 13.47 14.21
N ARG A 49 1.07 14.39 14.60
CA ARG A 49 0.83 15.29 15.74
C ARG A 49 -0.37 16.20 15.51
N GLU A 50 -0.53 16.67 14.27
CA GLU A 50 -1.69 17.44 13.83
C GLU A 50 -2.97 16.59 13.90
N PHE A 51 -2.94 15.34 13.42
CA PHE A 51 -4.08 14.42 13.44
C PHE A 51 -4.65 14.23 14.84
N PHE A 52 -3.82 13.79 15.78
CA PHE A 52 -4.25 13.57 17.17
C PHE A 52 -4.51 14.87 17.93
N SER A 53 -4.21 16.04 17.37
CA SER A 53 -4.66 17.33 17.93
C SER A 53 -6.13 17.64 17.64
N LEU A 54 -6.78 16.86 16.76
CA LEU A 54 -8.12 17.11 16.26
C LEU A 54 -9.19 16.21 16.87
N HIS A 55 -8.81 15.04 17.42
CA HIS A 55 -9.72 14.07 18.05
C HIS A 55 -8.98 13.13 19.01
N ASP A 56 -9.73 12.29 19.75
CA ASP A 56 -9.19 11.18 20.57
C ASP A 56 -9.93 9.87 20.27
N GLY A 57 -9.80 9.38 19.04
CA GLY A 57 -10.56 8.24 18.56
C GLY A 57 -12.07 8.47 18.40
N GLU A 58 -12.79 7.38 18.17
CA GLU A 58 -14.24 7.35 18.16
C GLU A 58 -14.80 6.38 19.19
N LYS A 59 -16.02 6.65 19.65
CA LYS A 59 -16.73 5.80 20.61
C LYS A 59 -17.07 4.46 19.96
N ARG A 60 -16.45 3.37 20.40
CA ARG A 60 -16.84 2.02 19.98
C ARG A 60 -18.06 1.51 20.76
N PRO A 61 -19.06 0.88 20.10
CA PRO A 61 -20.16 0.25 20.80
C PRO A 61 -19.65 -0.95 21.63
N THR A 62 -19.94 -0.98 22.93
CA THR A 62 -19.59 -2.10 23.81
C THR A 62 -20.65 -3.23 23.81
N GLY A 63 -21.55 -3.23 22.81
CA GLY A 63 -22.69 -4.13 22.64
C GLY A 63 -24.06 -3.45 22.81
N GLY A 64 -25.08 -3.91 22.05
CA GLY A 64 -26.44 -3.34 22.04
C GLY A 64 -26.67 -2.25 20.98
N GLU A 65 -27.93 -1.79 20.86
CA GLU A 65 -28.54 -0.93 19.81
C GLU A 65 -27.85 0.43 19.48
N ASP A 66 -26.70 0.74 20.09
CA ASP A 66 -25.95 1.99 19.88
C ASP A 66 -24.95 1.86 18.70
N PHE A 67 -25.45 1.52 17.52
CA PHE A 67 -24.61 1.51 16.32
C PHE A 67 -24.28 2.95 15.90
N VAL A 68 -22.99 3.28 15.82
CA VAL A 68 -22.52 4.64 15.48
C VAL A 68 -21.83 4.73 14.12
N GLY A 69 -21.68 3.61 13.41
CA GLY A 69 -20.90 3.57 12.17
C GLY A 69 -19.40 3.68 12.42
N SER A 70 -18.63 3.87 11.35
CA SER A 70 -17.17 4.07 11.42
C SER A 70 -16.73 5.25 10.54
N VAL A 71 -15.77 6.02 11.04
CA VAL A 71 -15.24 7.20 10.34
C VAL A 71 -14.45 6.81 9.08
N PHE A 72 -13.81 5.65 9.07
CA PHE A 72 -13.05 5.16 7.92
C PHE A 72 -13.65 3.86 7.36
N PRO A 73 -13.33 3.49 6.10
CA PRO A 73 -13.87 2.31 5.42
C PRO A 73 -13.65 0.99 6.18
N GLY A 74 -14.60 0.61 7.03
CA GLY A 74 -14.50 -0.55 7.91
C GLY A 74 -13.57 -0.40 9.12
N PHE A 75 -12.90 0.73 9.31
CA PHE A 75 -11.97 0.95 10.42
C PHE A 75 -12.51 1.92 11.46
N ASP A 76 -12.36 1.53 12.73
CA ASP A 76 -12.63 2.37 13.89
C ASP A 76 -11.43 3.24 14.24
N LEU A 77 -11.66 4.52 14.47
CA LEU A 77 -10.64 5.50 14.83
C LEU A 77 -10.08 5.25 16.24
N LEU A 78 -8.77 5.08 16.36
CA LEU A 78 -8.12 4.77 17.63
C LEU A 78 -8.00 6.01 18.53
N CYS A 79 -8.27 5.84 19.83
CA CYS A 79 -7.87 6.81 20.85
C CYS A 79 -6.39 6.60 21.25
N LEU A 80 -5.78 7.57 21.94
CA LEU A 80 -4.34 7.51 22.26
C LEU A 80 -3.91 6.25 23.02
N ASP A 81 -4.74 5.80 23.97
CA ASP A 81 -4.45 4.59 24.76
C ASP A 81 -4.43 3.34 23.87
N GLU A 82 -5.32 3.29 22.88
CA GLU A 82 -5.43 2.19 21.93
C GLU A 82 -4.29 2.21 20.93
N VAL A 83 -3.87 3.38 20.45
CA VAL A 83 -2.67 3.54 19.60
C VAL A 83 -1.45 2.94 20.30
N VAL A 84 -1.22 3.30 21.56
CA VAL A 84 -0.09 2.78 22.37
C VAL A 84 -0.23 1.27 22.59
N ALA A 85 -1.44 0.80 22.89
CA ALA A 85 -1.68 -0.63 23.15
C ALA A 85 -1.46 -1.48 21.89
N ARG A 86 -2.04 -1.07 20.75
CA ARG A 86 -1.88 -1.76 19.45
C ARG A 86 -0.44 -1.73 18.98
N HIS A 87 0.23 -0.58 19.08
CA HIS A 87 1.65 -0.46 18.72
C HIS A 87 2.53 -1.42 19.52
N ARG A 88 2.30 -1.52 20.84
CA ARG A 88 3.04 -2.47 21.69
C ARG A 88 2.74 -3.91 21.31
N ASP A 89 1.47 -4.25 21.18
CA ASP A 89 1.01 -5.62 20.88
C ASP A 89 1.59 -6.12 19.55
N SER A 90 1.49 -5.32 18.48
CA SER A 90 2.05 -5.68 17.17
C SER A 90 3.58 -5.79 17.15
N ARG A 91 4.28 -5.10 18.07
CA ARG A 91 5.73 -5.25 18.23
C ARG A 91 6.14 -6.50 19.00
N GLU A 92 5.27 -6.98 19.90
CA GLU A 92 5.49 -8.18 20.69
C GLU A 92 5.09 -9.45 19.91
N HIS A 93 4.12 -9.33 19.00
CA HIS A 93 3.59 -10.40 18.16
C HIS A 93 3.89 -10.16 16.68
N LEU A 94 5.16 -10.29 16.31
CA LEU A 94 5.60 -10.12 14.93
C LEU A 94 5.16 -11.29 14.06
N HIS A 95 4.83 -10.98 12.80
CA HIS A 95 4.62 -11.97 11.74
C HIS A 95 5.83 -12.89 11.58
N ASP A 96 5.57 -14.11 11.15
CA ASP A 96 6.62 -15.07 10.83
C ASP A 96 7.38 -14.59 9.58
N THR A 97 8.68 -14.39 9.74
CA THR A 97 9.58 -13.98 8.65
C THR A 97 10.65 -15.02 8.35
N GLU A 98 10.48 -16.28 8.76
CA GLU A 98 11.48 -17.34 8.58
C GLU A 98 11.90 -17.51 7.11
N ASP A 99 10.97 -17.36 6.18
CA ASP A 99 11.21 -17.48 4.73
C ASP A 99 12.09 -16.36 4.13
N PHE A 100 12.28 -15.24 4.86
CA PHE A 100 13.07 -14.08 4.39
C PHE A 100 14.51 -14.07 4.92
N GLY A 101 14.86 -15.02 5.80
CA GLY A 101 16.19 -15.17 6.39
C GLY A 101 16.39 -14.39 7.70
N GLU A 102 17.39 -14.82 8.49
CA GLU A 102 17.62 -14.35 9.87
C GLU A 102 17.86 -12.84 9.98
N ASP A 103 18.39 -12.20 8.93
CA ASP A 103 18.69 -10.76 8.91
C ASP A 103 17.52 -9.89 8.43
N TRP A 104 16.40 -10.48 8.00
CA TRP A 104 15.31 -9.75 7.33
C TRP A 104 14.77 -8.59 8.15
N GLY A 105 14.54 -8.77 9.45
CA GLY A 105 14.05 -7.70 10.31
C GLY A 105 15.00 -6.49 10.36
N SER A 106 16.31 -6.67 10.18
CA SER A 106 17.26 -5.56 10.10
C SER A 106 17.22 -4.88 8.73
N ILE A 107 16.99 -5.66 7.66
CA ILE A 107 16.85 -5.15 6.28
C ILE A 107 15.57 -4.33 6.16
N ALA A 108 14.42 -4.87 6.59
CA ALA A 108 13.12 -4.22 6.50
C ALA A 108 13.09 -2.85 7.19
N ARG A 109 13.77 -2.71 8.34
CA ARG A 109 13.90 -1.44 9.07
C ARG A 109 14.77 -0.39 8.37
N GLN A 110 15.66 -0.81 7.46
CA GLN A 110 16.52 0.09 6.69
C GLN A 110 15.88 0.52 5.36
N GLN A 111 14.81 -0.15 4.94
CA GLN A 111 14.08 0.24 3.75
C GLN A 111 13.40 1.61 3.95
N PRO A 112 13.26 2.41 2.89
CA PRO A 112 12.53 3.67 2.97
C PRO A 112 11.04 3.42 3.24
N ALA A 113 10.36 4.46 3.72
CA ALA A 113 8.91 4.42 3.90
C ALA A 113 8.18 4.01 2.61
N GLY A 114 7.10 3.25 2.79
CA GLY A 114 6.26 2.72 1.72
C GLY A 114 6.77 1.44 1.04
N GLU A 115 7.94 0.93 1.41
CA GLU A 115 8.40 -0.41 1.00
C GLU A 115 7.82 -1.50 1.92
N ILE A 116 7.57 -2.69 1.37
CA ILE A 116 6.95 -3.80 2.08
C ILE A 116 7.95 -4.46 3.04
N ALA A 117 7.57 -4.62 4.31
CA ALA A 117 8.39 -5.18 5.36
C ALA A 117 8.07 -6.65 5.71
N HIS A 118 6.90 -7.16 5.30
CA HIS A 118 6.28 -8.43 5.70
C HIS A 118 6.17 -8.64 7.22
N MET A 119 6.27 -7.57 8.00
CA MET A 119 6.20 -7.59 9.47
C MET A 119 5.87 -6.22 10.01
N PHE A 120 5.38 -6.16 11.25
CA PHE A 120 5.19 -4.87 11.91
C PHE A 120 6.54 -4.20 12.21
N LEU A 121 6.64 -2.91 11.86
CA LEU A 121 7.80 -2.08 12.18
C LEU A 121 7.45 -1.10 13.30
N SER A 122 8.44 -0.73 14.12
CA SER A 122 8.19 0.20 15.24
C SER A 122 7.84 1.61 14.73
N GLU A 123 8.21 1.89 13.50
CA GLU A 123 7.94 3.11 12.76
C GLU A 123 6.51 3.16 12.18
N TYR A 124 5.73 2.09 12.28
CA TYR A 124 4.31 2.11 11.91
C TYR A 124 3.48 2.61 13.09
N ILE A 125 2.84 3.76 12.92
CA ILE A 125 1.95 4.34 13.95
C ILE A 125 0.50 3.99 13.57
N PRO A 126 -0.17 3.08 14.30
CA PRO A 126 -1.57 2.77 14.02
C PRO A 126 -2.45 3.96 14.38
N PHE A 127 -3.48 4.22 13.57
CA PHE A 127 -4.44 5.29 13.82
C PHE A 127 -5.90 4.86 13.65
N ALA A 128 -6.15 3.70 13.03
CA ALA A 128 -7.46 3.06 12.97
C ALA A 128 -7.32 1.54 13.03
N GLU A 129 -8.37 0.84 13.48
CA GLU A 129 -8.40 -0.62 13.61
C GLU A 129 -9.71 -1.19 13.03
N HIS A 130 -9.59 -2.23 12.22
CA HIS A 130 -10.71 -3.03 11.76
C HIS A 130 -11.05 -4.06 12.85
N GLY A 131 -12.34 -4.40 13.01
CA GLY A 131 -12.81 -5.31 14.07
C GLY A 131 -12.20 -6.73 14.07
N CYS A 132 -11.47 -7.10 13.01
CA CYS A 132 -10.73 -8.36 12.90
C CYS A 132 -9.23 -8.27 13.26
N GLY A 133 -8.73 -7.09 13.64
CA GLY A 133 -7.34 -6.88 14.08
C GLY A 133 -6.43 -6.24 13.03
N ASP A 134 -6.92 -5.95 11.84
CA ASP A 134 -6.19 -5.18 10.83
C ASP A 134 -6.09 -3.71 11.25
N LEU A 135 -4.99 -3.05 10.89
CA LEU A 135 -4.69 -1.69 11.31
C LEU A 135 -4.48 -0.80 10.09
N LEU A 136 -4.93 0.45 10.17
CA LEU A 136 -4.37 1.50 9.33
C LEU A 136 -3.22 2.15 10.08
N CYS A 137 -2.07 2.20 9.43
CA CYS A 137 -0.82 2.70 9.96
C CYS A 137 -0.29 3.86 9.13
N VAL A 138 0.38 4.80 9.79
CA VAL A 138 1.27 5.76 9.13
C VAL A 138 2.70 5.26 9.21
N ASP A 139 3.38 5.19 8.08
CA ASP A 139 4.79 4.80 8.01
C ASP A 139 5.69 6.01 8.27
N THR A 140 6.39 6.00 9.41
CA THR A 140 7.28 7.09 9.83
C THR A 140 8.74 6.88 9.44
N ARG A 141 9.09 5.79 8.72
CA ARG A 141 10.44 5.58 8.21
C ARG A 141 10.89 6.75 7.33
N GLY A 142 12.21 6.93 7.22
CA GLY A 142 12.76 7.95 6.33
C GLY A 142 12.50 7.63 4.85
N GLY A 143 12.60 8.62 3.97
CA GLY A 143 12.45 8.43 2.52
C GLY A 143 11.42 9.38 1.91
N GLN A 144 11.20 9.26 0.60
CA GLN A 144 10.29 10.15 -0.14
C GLN A 144 8.82 9.96 0.23
N ARG A 145 8.44 8.79 0.75
CA ARG A 145 7.06 8.45 1.15
C ARG A 145 6.86 8.48 2.67
N GLN A 146 7.75 9.15 3.42
CA GLN A 146 7.58 9.28 4.87
C GLN A 146 6.24 9.94 5.19
N GLY A 147 5.42 9.29 6.02
CA GLY A 147 4.06 9.73 6.34
C GLY A 147 2.97 9.08 5.49
N CYS A 148 3.29 8.16 4.59
CA CYS A 148 2.27 7.45 3.82
C CYS A 148 1.38 6.58 4.72
N VAL A 149 0.10 6.48 4.33
CA VAL A 149 -0.91 5.65 5.01
C VAL A 149 -0.93 4.29 4.34
N ARG A 150 -1.03 3.23 5.15
CA ARG A 150 -1.09 1.86 4.66
C ARG A 150 -1.87 0.95 5.59
N GLU A 151 -2.41 -0.10 5.02
CA GLU A 151 -3.01 -1.19 5.77
C GLU A 151 -1.94 -2.14 6.30
N PHE A 152 -2.17 -2.64 7.50
CA PHE A 152 -1.42 -3.70 8.14
C PHE A 152 -2.40 -4.80 8.57
N GLY A 153 -2.46 -5.87 7.81
CA GLY A 153 -3.33 -7.02 8.07
C GLY A 153 -2.77 -7.95 9.14
N ALA A 154 -3.66 -8.54 9.94
CA ALA A 154 -3.30 -9.50 10.98
C ALA A 154 -2.59 -10.74 10.41
N GLU A 155 -3.00 -11.19 9.21
CA GLU A 155 -2.41 -12.36 8.53
C GLU A 155 -1.42 -11.95 7.42
N GLY A 156 -1.75 -10.93 6.63
CA GLY A 156 -0.98 -10.52 5.45
C GLY A 156 0.10 -9.47 5.72
N ALA A 157 0.33 -9.10 6.98
CA ALA A 157 1.21 -8.01 7.37
C ALA A 157 0.97 -6.77 6.49
N ASP A 158 1.91 -6.42 5.64
CA ASP A 158 1.95 -5.14 4.97
C ASP A 158 2.21 -5.29 3.46
N GLU A 159 1.69 -6.37 2.89
CA GLU A 159 1.88 -6.85 1.52
C GLU A 159 1.40 -5.89 0.41
N CYS A 160 0.55 -4.92 0.75
CA CYS A 160 0.02 -3.95 -0.20
C CYS A 160 0.85 -2.67 -0.26
N ASP A 161 0.83 -2.03 -1.43
CA ASP A 161 1.30 -0.65 -1.57
C ASP A 161 0.50 0.28 -0.64
N PRO A 162 1.12 1.35 -0.11
CA PRO A 162 0.41 2.35 0.68
C PRO A 162 -0.85 2.90 0.00
N GLU A 163 -1.94 2.94 0.76
CA GLU A 163 -3.27 3.48 0.38
C GLU A 163 -3.20 4.95 -0.06
N SER A 164 -2.28 5.72 0.52
CA SER A 164 -2.15 7.16 0.25
C SER A 164 -0.75 7.69 0.57
N GLY A 165 -0.35 8.79 -0.07
CA GLY A 165 0.93 9.45 0.16
C GLY A 165 1.02 10.17 1.50
N SER A 166 -0.10 10.57 2.10
CA SER A 166 -0.17 11.22 3.41
C SER A 166 -1.52 11.00 4.12
N LEU A 167 -1.61 11.36 5.41
CA LEU A 167 -2.90 11.35 6.14
C LEU A 167 -3.89 12.35 5.54
N ALA A 168 -3.46 13.55 5.17
CA ALA A 168 -4.33 14.57 4.59
C ALA A 168 -4.93 14.10 3.25
N GLU A 169 -4.13 13.44 2.42
CA GLU A 169 -4.60 12.82 1.17
C GLU A 169 -5.59 11.69 1.44
N TYR A 170 -5.32 10.83 2.43
CA TYR A 170 -6.20 9.73 2.80
C TYR A 170 -7.55 10.25 3.30
N VAL A 171 -7.55 11.18 4.27
CA VAL A 171 -8.76 11.78 4.83
C VAL A 171 -9.60 12.51 3.77
N ASP A 172 -8.96 13.24 2.85
CA ASP A 172 -9.72 13.90 1.77
C ASP A 172 -10.29 12.90 0.75
N SER A 173 -9.58 11.80 0.47
CA SER A 173 -10.10 10.74 -0.39
C SER A 173 -11.34 10.06 0.20
N VAL A 174 -11.32 9.75 1.50
CA VAL A 174 -12.49 9.22 2.22
C VAL A 174 -13.63 10.24 2.23
N ARG A 175 -13.33 11.53 2.47
CA ARG A 175 -14.34 12.59 2.36
C ARG A 175 -15.00 12.62 0.99
N ILE A 176 -14.21 12.56 -0.10
CA ILE A 176 -14.74 12.57 -1.47
C ILE A 176 -15.66 11.36 -1.70
N SER A 177 -15.27 10.19 -1.20
CA SER A 177 -16.08 8.98 -1.22
C SER A 177 -17.43 9.19 -0.54
N VAL A 178 -17.45 9.63 0.72
CA VAL A 178 -18.70 9.88 1.47
C VAL A 178 -19.54 11.00 0.85
N GLU A 179 -18.89 12.06 0.34
CA GLU A 179 -19.58 13.18 -0.30
C GLU A 179 -20.25 12.77 -1.62
N SER A 180 -19.57 11.95 -2.42
CA SER A 180 -20.01 11.59 -3.77
C SER A 180 -20.76 10.26 -3.83
N GLY A 181 -20.73 9.45 -2.77
CA GLY A 181 -21.29 8.10 -2.75
C GLY A 181 -20.51 7.12 -3.64
N ILE A 182 -19.19 7.33 -3.79
CA ILE A 182 -18.32 6.47 -4.60
C ILE A 182 -17.53 5.52 -3.71
N GLU A 183 -17.16 4.37 -4.25
CA GLU A 183 -16.37 3.35 -3.55
C GLU A 183 -15.01 3.88 -3.11
N HIS A 184 -14.53 3.38 -1.97
CA HIS A 184 -13.19 3.59 -1.43
C HIS A 184 -12.73 2.33 -0.69
N SER A 185 -11.51 1.85 -0.99
CA SER A 185 -10.92 0.63 -0.43
C SER A 185 -11.85 -0.61 -0.49
N GLY A 186 -12.57 -0.77 -1.59
CA GLY A 186 -13.53 -1.85 -1.87
C GLY A 186 -14.91 -1.67 -1.22
N LEU A 187 -15.17 -0.55 -0.55
CA LEU A 187 -16.37 -0.32 0.23
C LEU A 187 -17.13 0.93 -0.21
N LEU A 188 -18.46 0.84 -0.24
CA LEU A 188 -19.36 1.95 -0.52
C LEU A 188 -19.84 2.60 0.79
N PRO A 189 -19.82 3.95 0.87
CA PRO A 189 -20.39 4.65 2.01
C PRO A 189 -21.92 4.67 1.92
N THR A 190 -22.57 4.02 2.88
CA THR A 190 -24.03 4.00 3.07
C THR A 190 -24.40 4.74 4.36
N ILE A 191 -25.52 5.46 4.37
CA ILE A 191 -26.04 6.09 5.59
C ILE A 191 -27.23 5.30 6.12
N GLU A 192 -27.09 4.74 7.32
CA GLU A 192 -28.15 4.02 8.03
C GLU A 192 -28.48 4.73 9.34
N ASP A 193 -29.72 5.19 9.50
CA ASP A 193 -30.21 5.89 10.69
C ASP A 193 -29.33 7.08 11.17
N GLY A 194 -28.55 7.68 10.25
CA GLY A 194 -27.65 8.78 10.54
C GLY A 194 -26.23 8.35 10.97
N ALA A 195 -25.92 7.07 10.90
CA ALA A 195 -24.57 6.50 11.00
C ALA A 195 -24.01 6.17 9.60
N LEU A 196 -22.70 6.30 9.44
CA LEU A 196 -21.95 5.91 8.25
C LEU A 196 -21.58 4.42 8.34
N VAL A 197 -22.12 3.64 7.42
CA VAL A 197 -21.83 2.23 7.21
C VAL A 197 -20.99 2.11 5.94
N TRP A 198 -20.07 1.14 5.94
CA TRP A 198 -19.26 0.81 4.77
C TRP A 198 -19.63 -0.58 4.29
N ASP A 199 -20.34 -0.63 3.17
CA ASP A 199 -20.83 -1.88 2.59
C ASP A 199 -19.90 -2.38 1.51
N ILE A 200 -19.81 -3.70 1.36
CA ILE A 200 -19.14 -4.29 0.21
C ILE A 200 -19.91 -3.91 -1.05
N ASP A 201 -19.20 -3.37 -2.03
CA ASP A 201 -19.78 -3.15 -3.35
C ASP A 201 -20.03 -4.49 -4.04
N PHE A 202 -21.24 -5.02 -3.91
CA PHE A 202 -21.70 -6.21 -4.63
C PHE A 202 -22.16 -5.89 -6.06
N SER A 203 -22.06 -4.64 -6.51
CA SER A 203 -22.37 -4.35 -7.90
C SER A 203 -21.27 -4.92 -8.77
N ASP A 204 -21.62 -5.81 -9.70
CA ASP A 204 -20.76 -6.25 -10.81
C ASP A 204 -20.39 -5.09 -11.77
N ASN A 205 -20.46 -3.83 -11.32
CA ASN A 205 -19.99 -2.68 -12.05
C ASN A 205 -18.51 -2.50 -11.71
N PRO A 206 -17.57 -2.95 -12.56
CA PRO A 206 -16.21 -2.51 -12.40
C PRO A 206 -16.21 -0.98 -12.43
N VAL A 207 -15.74 -0.36 -11.35
CA VAL A 207 -15.42 1.05 -11.32
C VAL A 207 -14.53 1.30 -12.55
N GLN A 208 -15.07 1.99 -13.56
CA GLN A 208 -14.26 2.54 -14.62
C GLN A 208 -13.45 3.70 -14.03
N VAL A 209 -12.40 3.35 -13.29
CA VAL A 209 -11.16 4.10 -13.42
C VAL A 209 -10.92 4.16 -14.92
N PRO A 210 -10.72 5.32 -15.57
CA PRO A 210 -10.20 5.31 -16.91
C PRO A 210 -8.87 4.58 -16.82
N GLU A 211 -8.88 3.28 -17.13
CA GLU A 211 -7.66 2.53 -17.31
C GLU A 211 -6.84 3.36 -18.29
N PRO A 212 -5.57 3.71 -17.98
CA PRO A 212 -4.69 4.12 -19.05
C PRO A 212 -4.84 3.04 -20.13
N GLU A 213 -5.17 3.45 -21.36
CA GLU A 213 -5.54 2.50 -22.42
C GLU A 213 -4.64 1.28 -22.33
N PRO A 214 -5.19 0.07 -22.13
CA PRO A 214 -4.37 -1.08 -21.84
C PRO A 214 -3.32 -1.18 -22.93
N ILE A 215 -2.05 -1.17 -22.55
CA ILE A 215 -0.97 -1.35 -23.52
C ILE A 215 -1.07 -2.80 -23.97
N VAL A 216 -1.77 -3.01 -25.08
CA VAL A 216 -1.96 -4.33 -25.67
C VAL A 216 -0.64 -4.73 -26.33
N ILE A 217 0.19 -5.46 -25.60
CA ILE A 217 1.36 -6.13 -26.16
C ILE A 217 0.86 -7.38 -26.90
N ARG A 218 0.86 -7.34 -28.23
CA ARG A 218 0.50 -8.49 -29.07
C ARG A 218 1.70 -9.42 -29.20
N LEU A 219 1.74 -10.45 -28.36
CA LEU A 219 2.72 -11.53 -28.46
C LEU A 219 2.22 -12.60 -29.43
N PRO A 220 3.13 -13.29 -30.17
CA PRO A 220 2.76 -14.37 -31.07
C PRO A 220 2.41 -15.69 -30.34
N PHE A 221 2.47 -15.70 -29.00
CA PHE A 221 2.19 -16.83 -28.13
C PHE A 221 1.62 -16.34 -26.79
N ALA A 222 0.99 -17.24 -26.03
CA ALA A 222 0.45 -16.94 -24.71
C ALA A 222 1.58 -16.71 -23.69
N VAL A 223 1.37 -15.77 -22.77
CA VAL A 223 2.25 -15.58 -21.61
C VAL A 223 1.98 -16.71 -20.61
N THR A 224 3.05 -17.20 -19.99
CA THR A 224 2.97 -18.26 -18.99
C THR A 224 3.74 -17.82 -17.74
N SER A 225 3.11 -17.93 -16.59
CA SER A 225 3.76 -17.70 -15.30
C SER A 225 4.51 -18.96 -14.86
N PHE A 226 5.64 -18.78 -14.18
CA PHE A 226 6.37 -19.88 -13.53
C PHE A 226 6.64 -19.51 -12.08
N GLN A 227 6.72 -20.51 -11.21
CA GLN A 227 7.20 -20.31 -9.85
C GLN A 227 8.68 -20.70 -9.75
N PRO A 228 9.53 -19.91 -9.06
CA PRO A 228 10.94 -20.25 -8.86
C PRO A 228 11.16 -21.62 -8.21
N SER A 229 10.23 -22.05 -7.36
CA SER A 229 10.23 -23.37 -6.69
C SER A 229 10.08 -24.54 -7.66
N GLN A 230 9.56 -24.31 -8.87
CA GLN A 230 9.37 -25.33 -9.89
C GLN A 230 10.65 -25.58 -10.71
N ILE A 231 11.69 -24.74 -10.56
CA ILE A 231 12.93 -24.87 -11.32
C ILE A 231 13.89 -25.85 -10.64
N GLY A 232 13.94 -27.08 -11.16
CA GLY A 232 14.88 -28.12 -10.79
C GLY A 232 16.33 -27.81 -11.19
N PRO A 233 17.33 -28.51 -10.63
CA PRO A 233 18.75 -28.26 -10.91
C PRO A 233 19.15 -28.56 -12.37
N ASP A 234 18.42 -29.44 -13.05
CA ASP A 234 18.69 -29.88 -14.42
C ASP A 234 17.81 -29.17 -15.48
N ASP A 235 17.00 -28.20 -15.05
CA ASP A 235 16.13 -27.48 -15.97
C ASP A 235 16.93 -26.61 -16.93
N ASP A 236 16.44 -26.53 -18.16
CA ASP A 236 17.05 -25.74 -19.21
C ASP A 236 16.77 -24.25 -18.99
N LEU A 237 17.80 -23.45 -18.73
CA LEU A 237 17.67 -22.04 -18.33
C LEU A 237 18.21 -21.09 -19.39
N ILE A 238 17.59 -19.93 -19.54
CA ILE A 238 18.12 -18.83 -20.36
C ILE A 238 19.35 -18.19 -19.70
N ASP A 239 20.28 -17.70 -20.52
CA ASP A 239 21.40 -16.88 -20.05
C ASP A 239 20.92 -15.44 -19.76
N LEU A 240 20.78 -15.12 -18.46
CA LEU A 240 20.33 -13.80 -18.01
C LEU A 240 21.30 -12.68 -18.39
N ASP A 241 22.60 -12.93 -18.59
CA ASP A 241 23.51 -11.89 -19.06
C ASP A 241 23.26 -11.54 -20.53
N VAL A 242 22.82 -12.52 -21.34
CA VAL A 242 22.38 -12.27 -22.72
C VAL A 242 21.08 -11.48 -22.72
N VAL A 243 20.10 -11.88 -21.90
CA VAL A 243 18.83 -11.16 -21.78
C VAL A 243 19.04 -9.73 -21.29
N ARG A 244 19.89 -9.53 -20.27
CA ARG A 244 20.25 -8.21 -19.73
C ARG A 244 20.78 -7.27 -20.81
N ARG A 245 21.69 -7.76 -21.64
CA ARG A 245 22.24 -6.99 -22.77
C ARG A 245 21.14 -6.57 -23.73
N THR A 246 20.25 -7.49 -24.10
CA THR A 246 19.09 -7.20 -24.96
C THR A 246 18.16 -6.14 -24.36
N VAL A 247 17.90 -6.20 -23.04
CA VAL A 247 17.07 -5.19 -22.36
C VAL A 247 17.75 -3.82 -22.35
N ILE A 248 19.04 -3.74 -22.02
CA ILE A 248 19.80 -2.48 -22.03
C ILE A 248 19.88 -1.89 -23.43
N ASP A 249 20.12 -2.71 -24.45
CA ASP A 249 20.19 -2.24 -25.84
C ASP A 249 18.82 -1.76 -26.33
N THR A 250 17.73 -2.41 -25.90
CA THR A 250 16.37 -1.93 -26.14
C THR A 250 16.13 -0.58 -25.48
N ALA A 251 16.50 -0.43 -24.21
CA ALA A 251 16.39 0.84 -23.48
C ALA A 251 17.21 1.97 -24.16
N ARG A 252 18.42 1.68 -24.64
CA ARG A 252 19.24 2.64 -25.41
C ARG A 252 18.58 3.08 -26.70
N SER A 253 17.87 2.18 -27.37
CA SER A 253 17.15 2.49 -28.59
C SER A 253 15.90 3.35 -28.33
N LEU A 254 15.22 3.14 -27.21
CA LEU A 254 14.01 3.88 -26.83
C LEU A 254 14.34 5.25 -26.22
N HIS A 255 15.46 5.36 -25.49
CA HIS A 255 15.91 6.57 -24.79
C HIS A 255 17.28 7.04 -25.29
N PRO A 256 17.38 7.52 -26.55
CA PRO A 256 18.65 7.91 -27.13
C PRO A 256 19.27 9.11 -26.41
N GLY A 257 20.49 8.94 -25.90
CA GLY A 257 21.24 9.99 -25.21
C GLY A 257 21.07 10.03 -23.69
N SER A 258 20.19 9.19 -23.14
CA SER A 258 20.02 9.01 -21.70
C SER A 258 21.13 8.17 -21.09
N VAL A 259 21.42 8.41 -19.81
CA VAL A 259 22.32 7.57 -19.01
C VAL A 259 21.52 6.37 -18.50
N ILE A 260 21.95 5.16 -18.87
CA ILE A 260 21.30 3.90 -18.48
C ILE A 260 22.19 3.17 -17.49
N GLU A 261 21.62 2.86 -16.32
CA GLU A 261 22.26 2.16 -15.20
C GLU A 261 21.40 0.96 -14.76
N GLY A 262 22.01 -0.04 -14.12
CA GLY A 262 21.29 -1.23 -13.62
C GLY A 262 21.08 -2.34 -14.65
N GLY A 263 19.85 -2.85 -14.75
CA GLY A 263 19.51 -4.04 -15.54
C GLY A 263 19.50 -5.31 -14.71
N GLU A 264 18.81 -5.28 -13.57
CA GLU A 264 18.63 -6.45 -12.71
C GLU A 264 17.25 -7.06 -12.96
N SER A 265 17.19 -8.40 -12.97
CA SER A 265 15.94 -9.15 -13.02
C SER A 265 15.52 -9.59 -11.62
N VAL A 266 14.21 -9.69 -11.39
CA VAL A 266 13.64 -10.26 -10.15
C VAL A 266 14.12 -11.70 -9.92
N PHE A 267 14.25 -12.47 -11.01
CA PHE A 267 14.60 -13.87 -10.95
C PHE A 267 16.06 -14.11 -11.35
N ARG A 268 16.74 -14.97 -10.58
CA ARG A 268 18.13 -15.41 -10.84
C ARG A 268 18.22 -16.66 -11.73
N ARG A 269 17.11 -17.38 -11.87
CA ARG A 269 16.97 -18.59 -12.71
C ARG A 269 15.64 -18.48 -13.42
N VAL A 270 15.66 -18.61 -14.74
CA VAL A 270 14.44 -18.54 -15.56
C VAL A 270 14.48 -19.67 -16.58
N PRO A 271 13.43 -20.49 -16.68
CA PRO A 271 13.41 -21.59 -17.63
C PRO A 271 13.35 -21.06 -19.06
N ARG A 272 13.99 -21.77 -19.99
CA ARG A 272 13.88 -21.55 -21.44
C ARG A 272 12.54 -22.08 -21.93
N GLN A 273 11.46 -21.48 -21.44
CA GLN A 273 10.10 -21.83 -21.80
C GLN A 273 9.44 -20.64 -22.49
N GLN A 274 8.85 -20.90 -23.66
CA GLN A 274 8.12 -19.90 -24.41
C GLN A 274 7.00 -19.28 -23.57
N GLY A 275 6.88 -17.96 -23.61
CA GLY A 275 5.84 -17.22 -22.91
C GLY A 275 6.21 -16.79 -21.49
N VAL A 276 7.34 -17.26 -20.94
CA VAL A 276 7.78 -16.83 -19.61
C VAL A 276 8.16 -15.36 -19.61
N ALA A 277 7.50 -14.56 -18.78
CA ALA A 277 7.75 -13.13 -18.63
C ALA A 277 8.63 -12.83 -17.42
N ILE A 278 9.55 -11.89 -17.57
CA ILE A 278 10.53 -11.51 -16.55
C ILE A 278 10.56 -9.99 -16.46
N SER A 279 10.41 -9.44 -15.26
CA SER A 279 10.58 -8.02 -15.02
C SER A 279 12.04 -7.66 -14.81
N TRP A 280 12.45 -6.54 -15.41
CA TRP A 280 13.79 -5.96 -15.38
C TRP A 280 13.71 -4.51 -14.94
N PHE A 281 14.58 -4.10 -14.02
CA PHE A 281 14.62 -2.73 -13.50
C PHE A 281 15.88 -2.01 -13.99
N LEU A 282 15.66 -0.87 -14.65
CA LEU A 282 16.72 -0.02 -15.18
C LEU A 282 16.56 1.38 -14.62
N GLY A 283 17.69 2.05 -14.36
CA GLY A 283 17.72 3.49 -14.13
C GLY A 283 17.95 4.22 -15.45
N ILE A 284 17.03 5.08 -15.86
CA ILE A 284 17.17 5.95 -17.04
C ILE A 284 17.15 7.40 -16.53
N ASP A 285 18.26 8.12 -16.68
CA ASP A 285 18.42 9.50 -16.18
C ASP A 285 18.02 9.67 -14.69
N ARG A 286 18.32 8.64 -13.88
CA ARG A 286 18.00 8.52 -12.44
C ARG A 286 16.52 8.27 -12.10
N GLN A 287 15.69 7.95 -13.08
CA GLN A 287 14.33 7.43 -12.87
C GLN A 287 14.31 5.90 -13.02
N ALA A 288 13.57 5.22 -12.15
CA ALA A 288 13.40 3.78 -12.23
C ALA A 288 12.36 3.42 -13.29
N VAL A 289 12.76 2.67 -14.31
CA VAL A 289 11.91 2.22 -15.41
C VAL A 289 11.86 0.70 -15.40
N THR A 290 10.67 0.14 -15.58
CA THR A 290 10.47 -1.32 -15.63
C THR A 290 10.35 -1.79 -17.07
N PHE A 291 11.09 -2.83 -17.41
CA PHE A 291 10.97 -3.54 -18.68
C PHE A 291 10.45 -4.96 -18.42
N VAL A 292 9.67 -5.51 -19.34
CA VAL A 292 9.32 -6.92 -19.38
C VAL A 292 10.05 -7.59 -20.53
N ALA A 293 10.74 -8.70 -20.25
CA ALA A 293 11.34 -9.58 -21.25
C ALA A 293 10.56 -10.89 -21.29
N VAL A 294 10.04 -11.26 -22.46
CA VAL A 294 9.27 -12.49 -22.66
C VAL A 294 10.10 -13.49 -23.45
N VAL A 295 10.32 -14.66 -22.87
CA VAL A 295 11.12 -15.75 -23.44
C VAL A 295 10.40 -16.34 -24.65
N THR A 296 11.12 -16.45 -25.77
CA THR A 296 10.58 -17.01 -27.02
C THR A 296 10.59 -18.54 -27.06
N GLY A 297 11.42 -19.17 -26.21
CA GLY A 297 11.71 -20.60 -26.22
C GLY A 297 12.81 -21.02 -27.21
N ILE A 298 13.42 -20.06 -27.94
CA ILE A 298 14.49 -20.32 -28.91
C ILE A 298 15.79 -19.69 -28.40
N GLY A 299 16.75 -20.53 -28.00
CA GLY A 299 18.02 -20.04 -27.43
C GLY A 299 17.77 -19.09 -26.26
N ASP A 300 18.48 -17.96 -26.23
CA ASP A 300 18.33 -16.92 -25.21
C ASP A 300 17.54 -15.70 -25.74
N GLU A 301 16.75 -15.89 -26.79
CA GLU A 301 16.00 -14.82 -27.44
C GLU A 301 14.76 -14.42 -26.62
N VAL A 302 14.59 -13.11 -26.44
CA VAL A 302 13.47 -12.50 -25.72
C VAL A 302 12.83 -11.38 -26.53
N ILE A 303 11.54 -11.15 -26.30
CA ILE A 303 10.83 -9.96 -26.73
C ILE A 303 10.81 -8.97 -25.56
N VAL A 304 11.36 -7.78 -25.73
CA VAL A 304 11.50 -6.78 -24.65
C VAL A 304 10.53 -5.61 -24.88
N HIS A 305 9.81 -5.23 -23.84
CA HIS A 305 8.92 -4.07 -23.83
C HIS A 305 9.13 -3.22 -22.57
N GLU A 306 9.05 -1.90 -22.73
CA GLU A 306 9.00 -0.95 -21.61
C GLU A 306 7.59 -0.87 -21.04
N LEU A 307 7.47 -0.86 -19.71
CA LEU A 307 6.20 -0.68 -19.02
C LEU A 307 6.05 0.80 -18.57
N PRO A 308 4.84 1.39 -18.70
CA PRO A 308 4.58 2.75 -18.27
C PRO A 308 4.63 2.87 -16.74
N GLU A 309 4.93 4.08 -16.24
CA GLU A 309 4.88 4.39 -14.81
C GLU A 309 3.50 4.04 -14.23
N GLY A 310 3.47 3.15 -13.23
CA GLY A 310 2.24 2.65 -12.60
C GLY A 310 1.75 1.27 -13.08
N GLY A 311 2.39 0.66 -14.08
CA GLY A 311 2.04 -0.68 -14.59
C GLY A 311 2.55 -1.86 -13.75
N ARG A 312 2.21 -1.91 -12.45
CA ARG A 312 2.33 -3.13 -11.62
C ARG A 312 0.94 -3.64 -11.24
N ARG A 313 0.17 -4.13 -12.21
CA ARG A 313 -0.97 -5.01 -11.94
C ARG A 313 -0.93 -6.18 -12.91
N GLY A 314 -0.66 -7.37 -12.35
CA GLY A 314 -0.91 -8.71 -12.89
C GLY A 314 -0.55 -8.98 -14.35
N PHE A 315 0.47 -9.82 -14.58
CA PHE A 315 0.47 -10.73 -15.72
C PHE A 315 -0.25 -12.02 -15.36
#